data_AF-H3CX15-F1
#
_entry.id   AF-H3CX15-F1
#
_cell.length_a   1.000
_cell.length_b   1.000
_cell.length_c   1.000
_cell.angle_alpha   90.00
_cell.angle_beta   90.00
_cell.angle_gamma   90.00
#
_symmetry.space_group_name_H-M   'P 1'
#
loop_
_entity.id
_entity.type
_entity.pdbx_description
1 polymer ?
#
loop_
_entity_poly.entity_id
_entity_poly.type
_entity_poly.pdbx_seq_one_letter_code
_entity_poly.pdbx_strand_id
1 'polypeptide(L)' 'WRGNGPDQINLRLILVSGKTKEFLFSPNDSAADIAKHVYDDWPMDWEEEQVSSPTILRLIYQGRFLHGNVTLG' A
#
# COMPACT_ATOMS: atom_id res chain seq x y z
N TRP A 1 -12.78 5.93 -20.58
CA TRP A 1 -11.74 6.95 -20.39
C TRP A 1 -11.44 7.05 -18.91
N ARG A 2 -10.33 6.42 -18.47
CA ARG A 2 -9.95 6.30 -17.05
C ARG A 2 -9.30 7.63 -16.63
N GLY A 3 -10.05 8.46 -15.92
CA GLY A 3 -9.56 9.69 -15.30
C GLY A 3 -9.97 9.68 -13.84
N ASN A 4 -9.00 9.95 -12.96
CA ASN A 4 -9.10 10.10 -11.50
C ASN A 4 -10.49 10.49 -10.99
N GLY A 5 -11.06 9.68 -10.10
CA GLY A 5 -12.08 10.18 -9.19
C GLY A 5 -11.48 11.31 -8.32
N PRO A 6 -12.25 12.32 -7.93
CA PRO A 6 -11.73 13.56 -7.33
C PRO A 6 -10.94 13.40 -6.02
N ASP A 7 -10.96 12.22 -5.39
CA ASP A 7 -10.40 11.98 -4.06
C ASP A 7 -9.49 10.74 -4.03
N GLN A 8 -8.56 10.59 -4.98
CA GLN A 8 -7.54 9.56 -4.90
C GLN A 8 -6.16 10.15 -4.60
N ILE A 9 -5.45 9.55 -3.65
CA ILE A 9 -4.09 9.87 -3.24
C ILE A 9 -3.14 8.88 -3.91
N ASN A 10 -2.08 9.39 -4.54
CA ASN A 10 -0.98 8.56 -5.02
C ASN A 10 -0.03 8.24 -3.87
N LEU A 11 0.07 6.96 -3.51
CA LEU A 11 1.03 6.46 -2.53
C LEU A 11 2.16 5.74 -3.25
N ARG A 12 3.40 6.16 -2.97
CA ARG A 12 4.59 5.43 -3.36
C ARG A 12 5.01 4.50 -2.22
N LEU A 13 4.87 3.21 -2.45
CA LEU A 13 5.32 2.17 -1.52
C LEU A 13 6.76 1.78 -1.85
N ILE A 14 7.55 1.54 -0.79
CA ILE A 14 8.96 1.19 -0.85
C ILE A 14 9.14 -0.14 -0.14
N LEU A 15 9.68 -1.14 -0.83
CA LEU A 15 10.08 -2.40 -0.24
C LEU A 15 11.43 -2.28 0.48
N VAL A 16 11.72 -3.23 1.36
CA VAL A 16 13.01 -3.32 2.09
C VAL A 16 14.21 -3.44 1.16
N SER A 17 14.01 -4.00 -0.04
CA SER A 17 15.02 -4.05 -1.11
C SER A 17 15.29 -2.69 -1.78
N GLY A 18 14.47 -1.68 -1.51
CA GLY A 18 14.51 -0.37 -2.15
C GLY A 18 13.66 -0.25 -3.42
N LYS A 19 13.01 -1.34 -3.88
CA LYS A 19 12.07 -1.29 -5.00
C LYS A 19 10.87 -0.41 -4.64
N THR A 20 10.36 0.35 -5.61
CA THR A 20 9.22 1.25 -5.39
C THR A 20 8.10 1.01 -6.38
N LYS A 21 6.85 1.16 -5.94
CA LYS A 21 5.66 1.09 -6.80
C LYS A 21 4.63 2.12 -6.34
N GLU A 22 3.96 2.73 -7.30
CA GLU A 22 2.93 3.72 -7.07
C GLU A 22 1.55 3.08 -7.18
N PHE A 23 0.68 3.41 -6.23
CA PHE A 23 -0.70 2.94 -6.13
C PHE A 23 -1.62 4.12 -5.86
N LEU A 24 -2.86 4.04 -6.36
CA LEU A 24 -3.89 5.05 -6.11
C LEU A 24 -4.87 4.52 -5.08
N PHE A 25 -5.03 5.23 -3.97
CA PHE A 25 -5.93 4.88 -2.88
C PHE A 25 -6.89 6.03 -2.55
N SER A 26 -8.01 5.72 -1.91
CA SER A 26 -8.88 6.73 -1.30
C SER A 26 -8.27 7.20 0.04
N PRO A 27 -8.41 8.48 0.42
CA PRO A 27 -8.06 8.96 1.77
C PRO A 27 -8.77 8.19 2.89
N ASN A 28 -9.95 7.63 2.57
CA ASN A 28 -10.75 6.85 3.50
C ASN A 28 -10.28 5.39 3.63
N ASP A 29 -9.36 4.93 2.79
CA ASP A 29 -8.82 3.58 2.89
C ASP A 29 -7.98 3.45 4.16
N SER A 30 -8.23 2.39 4.92
CA SER A 30 -7.42 2.10 6.10
C SER A 30 -6.07 1.48 5.71
N ALA A 31 -5.10 1.55 6.62
CA ALA A 31 -3.82 0.87 6.44
C ALA A 31 -3.97 -0.64 6.17
N ALA A 32 -5.00 -1.28 6.74
CA ALA A 32 -5.29 -2.69 6.47
C ALA A 32 -5.83 -2.90 5.04
N ASP A 33 -6.70 -2.02 4.55
CA ASP A 33 -7.22 -2.08 3.19
C ASP A 33 -6.11 -1.86 2.15
N ILE A 34 -5.22 -0.89 2.41
CA ILE A 34 -4.04 -0.62 1.59
C ILE A 34 -3.13 -1.86 1.56
N ALA A 35 -2.80 -2.42 2.73
CA ALA A 35 -1.93 -3.59 2.82
C ALA A 35 -2.53 -4.81 2.11
N LYS A 36 -3.85 -5.01 2.23
CA LYS A 36 -4.56 -6.07 1.54
C LYS A 36 -4.55 -5.86 0.02
N HIS A 37 -4.83 -4.65 -0.46
CA HIS A 37 -4.79 -4.35 -1.90
C HIS A 37 -3.41 -4.62 -2.50
N VAL A 38 -2.34 -4.19 -1.82
CA VAL A 38 -0.96 -4.44 -2.27
C VAL A 38 -0.64 -5.93 -2.27
N TYR A 39 -1.14 -6.67 -1.29
CA TYR A 39 -0.97 -8.12 -1.22
C TYR A 39 -1.69 -8.85 -2.36
N ASP A 40 -2.94 -8.47 -2.64
CA ASP A 40 -3.77 -9.08 -3.68
C ASP A 40 -3.24 -8.71 -5.09
N ASP A 41 -2.81 -7.46 -5.28
CA ASP A 41 -2.24 -6.93 -6.52
C ASP A 41 -0.70 -6.85 -6.46
N TRP A 42 -0.08 -7.91 -5.91
CA TRP A 42 1.37 -7.96 -5.72
C TRP A 42 2.12 -7.73 -7.05
N PRO A 43 2.99 -6.71 -7.15
CA PRO A 43 3.70 -6.43 -8.39
C PRO A 43 4.58 -7.60 -8.81
N MET A 44 4.57 -7.96 -10.10
CA MET A 44 5.44 -9.02 -10.63
C MET A 44 6.93 -8.73 -10.36
N ASP A 45 7.33 -7.46 -10.44
CA ASP A 45 8.71 -7.04 -10.14
C ASP A 45 9.12 -7.29 -8.65
N TRP A 46 8.14 -7.61 -7.79
CA TRP A 46 8.28 -7.90 -6.37
C TRP A 46 8.07 -9.38 -6.04
N GLU A 47 7.82 -10.25 -7.02
CA GLU A 47 7.41 -11.66 -6.83
C GLU A 47 8.35 -12.45 -5.90
N GLU A 48 9.66 -12.27 -6.04
CA GLU A 48 10.68 -12.92 -5.19
C GLU A 48 10.55 -12.56 -3.70
N GLU A 49 9.89 -11.46 -3.38
CA GLU A 49 9.71 -10.91 -2.03
C GLU A 49 8.27 -11.06 -1.53
N GLN A 50 7.44 -11.84 -2.22
CA GLN A 50 6.04 -12.04 -1.84
C GLN A 50 5.94 -12.68 -0.45
N VAL A 51 5.17 -12.05 0.43
CA VAL A 51 4.93 -12.57 1.78
C VAL A 51 3.81 -13.60 1.80
N SER A 52 3.77 -14.44 2.82
CA SER A 52 2.76 -15.50 2.96
C SER A 52 1.40 -15.02 3.51
N SER A 53 1.30 -13.78 3.99
CA SER A 53 0.06 -13.21 4.54
C SER A 53 0.07 -11.67 4.51
N PRO A 54 -1.08 -11.03 4.24
CA PRO A 54 -1.22 -9.58 4.30
C PRO A 54 -0.98 -9.00 5.70
N THR A 55 -1.14 -9.79 6.76
CA THR A 55 -0.90 -9.35 8.16
C THR A 55 0.57 -9.15 8.50
N ILE A 56 1.48 -9.68 7.67
CA ILE A 56 2.93 -9.51 7.81
C ILE A 56 3.37 -8.16 7.23
N LEU A 57 2.62 -7.63 6.25
CA LEU A 57 2.88 -6.33 5.66
C LEU A 57 2.61 -5.23 6.68
N ARG A 58 3.66 -4.50 7.03
CA ARG A 58 3.56 -3.33 7.91
C ARG A 58 3.88 -2.08 7.12
N LEU A 59 2.93 -1.16 7.09
CA LEU A 59 3.13 0.16 6.49
C LEU A 59 3.89 1.05 7.49
N ILE A 60 4.90 1.75 6.98
CA ILE A 60 5.69 2.72 7.76
C ILE A 60 5.52 4.09 7.12
N TYR A 61 5.08 5.08 7.89
CA TYR A 61 4.96 6.46 7.45
C TYR A 61 5.67 7.37 8.45
N GLN A 62 6.59 8.22 7.96
CA GLN A 62 7.39 9.13 8.79
C GLN A 62 8.08 8.45 10.00
N GLY A 63 8.59 7.23 9.80
CA GLY A 63 9.26 6.45 10.84
C GLY A 63 8.32 5.82 11.88
N ARG A 64 7.00 5.83 11.64
CA ARG A 64 5.99 5.20 12.51
C ARG A 64 5.28 4.07 11.77
N PHE A 65 5.07 2.96 12.47
CA PHE A 65 4.20 1.91 11.97
C PHE A 65 2.74 2.39 11.98
N LEU A 66 2.06 2.25 10.85
CA LEU A 66 0.63 2.48 10.77
C LEU A 66 -0.11 1.25 11.30
N HIS A 67 -1.06 1.48 12.20
CA HIS A 67 -1.94 0.43 12.69
C HIS A 67 -3.10 0.23 11.71
N GLY A 68 -3.61 -1.00 11.56
CA GLY A 68 -4.56 -1.36 10.50
C GLY A 68 -5.85 -0.55 10.46
N ASN A 69 -6.23 0.10 11.56
CA ASN A 69 -7.42 0.96 11.67
C ASN A 69 -7.17 2.44 11.36
N VAL A 70 -5.93 2.84 11.07
CA VAL A 70 -5.58 4.22 10.74
C VAL A 70 -5.91 4.47 9.27
N THR A 71 -6.66 5.54 8.99
CA THR A 71 -6.95 6.05 7.65
C THR A 71 -5.91 7.11 7.25
N LEU A 72 -5.86 7.45 5.96
CA LEU A 72 -4.95 8.48 5.45
C LEU A 72 -5.45 9.93 5.65
N GLY A 73 -6.74 10.10 5.98
CA GLY A 73 -7.37 11.37 6.35
C GLY A 73 -7.09 11.83 7.77
#